data_AF-A0A2E7L939-F1
#
_entry.id   AF-A0A2E7L939-F1
#
_cell.length_a   1.000
_cell.length_b   1.000
_cell.length_c   1.000
_cell.angle_alpha   90.00
_cell.angle_beta   90.00
_cell.angle_gamma   90.00
#
_symmetry.space_group_name_H-M   'P 1'
#
loop_
_entity.id
_entity.type
_entity.pdbx_description
1 polymer ?
#
loop_
_entity_poly.entity_id
_entity_poly.type
_entity_poly.pdbx_seq_one_letter_code
_entity_poly.pdbx_strand_id
1 'polypeptide(L)'
;MSDPWTSWQSAHQRVCQDLLAERTQNGHWVGELSSSALSTATAISALSVHRRESHKRQALPDDSLITAGVDWLRQQQNADGGWGDTDKSHSNIATTMLVCSALQLAGVASLLHEQLDAGERYLEAAGGLAGLRRRYGRDKTFAVPILTNCALAERVDWQEVAALPFELACLPQGLYRFVQLPVVSYAIPALVAIGQARFVHRPPWNPVTRITRWLSLGRSLRVLRRMQPESGGFLEATPLTSFVVMSLASIGRTEHPVVQNGVRFLVESVRADGSWPIDTNLATWNTTLSLNALAAGGEDIARLGTACLDWLLDCQHLRRHPFTGAAPGGWGWSDLSGAVPDADDTPGALLALACWRDAPSCQDEERTRASVAAMAGVRWLLSIQNRDGGWPTFCRGWGTLPFDRSGADLTAHAIRGLLAWRDSWTSEPQLAARMERAVERGFEFLRRKQTSEGAWLPLWFGNQDHPREENPVYGTAKVVLAYEAADRLDCPQCQLAIRWLCDAQNQDGGWGGSFAAVRTEGKSRVILAEIASNASSVEETALALEALLIDPGRVPQDVISQGLNWLTVRVQQGTYRQNSPIGFYFAKLWYHERLYPLVFAAAALGRAVRQGERSGKFQRPPLSPG
;
A
#
# COMPACT_ATOMS: atom_id res chain seq x y z
N MET A 1 -37.93 5.60 20.36
CA MET A 1 -36.74 5.41 19.50
C MET A 1 -35.62 6.17 20.16
N SER A 2 -34.49 5.53 20.44
CA SER A 2 -33.29 6.21 20.95
C SER A 2 -32.86 7.30 19.98
N ASP A 3 -32.38 8.44 20.49
CA ASP A 3 -31.81 9.50 19.67
C ASP A 3 -30.65 8.93 18.81
N PRO A 4 -30.69 9.06 17.47
CA PRO A 4 -29.61 8.58 16.58
C PRO A 4 -28.22 9.03 17.03
N TRP A 5 -28.12 10.24 17.58
CA TRP A 5 -26.86 10.80 18.06
C TRP A 5 -26.25 10.02 19.22
N THR A 6 -27.08 9.54 20.17
CA THR A 6 -26.59 8.70 21.27
C THR A 6 -26.02 7.40 20.72
N SER A 7 -26.68 6.82 19.71
CA SER A 7 -26.20 5.61 19.06
C SER A 7 -24.86 5.81 18.34
N TRP A 8 -24.70 6.94 17.63
CA TRP A 8 -23.45 7.28 16.95
C TRP A 8 -22.32 7.57 17.94
N GLN A 9 -22.62 8.23 19.06
CA GLN A 9 -21.66 8.49 20.12
C GLN A 9 -21.17 7.19 20.77
N SER A 10 -22.07 6.26 21.11
CA SER A 10 -21.69 4.97 21.65
C SER A 10 -20.87 4.14 20.65
N ALA A 11 -21.19 4.21 19.36
CA ALA A 11 -20.39 3.55 18.33
C ALA A 11 -18.99 4.17 18.22
N HIS A 12 -18.86 5.50 18.21
CA HIS A 12 -17.58 6.19 18.22
C HIS A 12 -16.72 5.79 19.42
N GLN A 13 -17.30 5.81 20.64
CA GLN A 13 -16.59 5.41 21.85
C GLN A 13 -16.07 3.97 21.78
N ARG A 14 -16.90 3.04 21.30
CA ARG A 14 -16.50 1.64 21.12
C ARG A 14 -15.37 1.49 20.12
N VAL A 15 -15.45 2.14 18.96
CA VAL A 15 -14.39 2.06 17.94
C VAL A 15 -13.09 2.69 18.45
N CYS A 16 -13.15 3.82 19.17
CA CYS A 16 -11.96 4.43 19.77
C CYS A 16 -11.33 3.55 20.85
N GLN A 17 -12.13 2.94 21.73
CA GLN A 17 -11.62 2.00 22.72
C GLN A 17 -10.94 0.81 22.06
N ASP A 18 -11.58 0.24 21.04
CA ASP A 18 -11.04 -0.88 20.28
C ASP A 18 -9.75 -0.50 19.56
N LEU A 19 -9.68 0.68 18.94
CA LEU A 19 -8.47 1.18 18.29
C LEU A 19 -7.36 1.40 19.32
N LEU A 20 -7.63 2.00 20.47
CA LEU A 20 -6.66 2.20 21.54
C LEU A 20 -6.12 0.87 22.10
N ALA A 21 -6.95 -0.18 22.12
CA ALA A 21 -6.53 -1.52 22.56
C ALA A 21 -5.55 -2.21 21.59
N GLU A 22 -5.45 -1.75 20.35
CA GLU A 22 -4.52 -2.28 19.34
C GLU A 22 -3.09 -1.68 19.44
N ARG A 23 -2.85 -0.79 20.41
CA ARG A 23 -1.53 -0.18 20.64
C ARG A 23 -0.54 -1.20 21.17
N THR A 24 0.71 -1.08 20.74
CA THR A 24 1.83 -1.82 21.33
C THR A 24 2.22 -1.23 22.69
N GLN A 25 3.13 -1.92 23.40
CA GLN A 25 3.73 -1.39 24.64
C GLN A 25 4.49 -0.08 24.42
N ASN A 26 5.00 0.16 23.22
CA ASN A 26 5.67 1.40 22.82
C ASN A 26 4.66 2.48 22.35
N GLY A 27 3.36 2.20 22.45
CA GLY A 27 2.30 3.18 22.25
C GLY A 27 1.90 3.47 20.80
N HIS A 28 2.47 2.78 19.81
CA HIS A 28 2.17 2.91 18.38
C HIS A 28 1.30 1.75 17.87
N TRP A 29 0.86 1.80 16.60
CA TRP A 29 0.01 0.79 15.97
C TRP A 29 0.75 0.08 14.85
N VAL A 30 0.95 -1.23 14.97
CA VAL A 30 1.58 -2.04 13.91
C VAL A 30 0.55 -2.51 12.89
N GLY A 31 -0.60 -2.98 13.37
CA GLY A 31 -1.62 -3.62 12.53
C GLY A 31 -1.23 -5.02 12.06
N GLU A 32 -1.85 -5.49 10.99
CA GLU A 32 -1.54 -6.81 10.41
C GLU A 32 -2.01 -6.89 8.95
N LEU A 33 -1.06 -6.71 8.01
CA LEU A 33 -1.37 -6.88 6.58
C LEU A 33 -1.90 -8.29 6.31
N SER A 34 -2.68 -8.43 5.26
CA SER A 34 -3.15 -9.74 4.80
C SER A 34 -2.01 -10.71 4.49
N SER A 35 -2.19 -11.97 4.88
CA SER A 35 -1.39 -13.07 4.32
C SER A 35 -1.60 -13.14 2.81
N SER A 36 -0.56 -13.52 2.07
CA SER A 36 -0.58 -13.46 0.61
C SER A 36 -0.16 -14.77 -0.03
N ALA A 37 -1.01 -15.32 -0.89
CA ALA A 37 -0.67 -16.50 -1.68
C ALA A 37 0.47 -16.22 -2.66
N LEU A 38 0.53 -14.99 -3.20
CA LEU A 38 1.63 -14.55 -4.04
C LEU A 38 2.96 -14.55 -3.26
N SER A 39 3.00 -13.91 -2.09
CA SER A 39 4.22 -13.86 -1.26
C SER A 39 4.64 -15.24 -0.81
N THR A 40 3.71 -16.03 -0.30
CA THR A 40 3.94 -17.40 0.18
C THR A 40 4.52 -18.27 -0.94
N ALA A 41 3.96 -18.20 -2.16
CA ALA A 41 4.49 -18.91 -3.32
C ALA A 41 5.91 -18.48 -3.69
N THR A 42 6.21 -17.17 -3.68
CA THR A 42 7.56 -16.68 -3.98
C THR A 42 8.57 -17.09 -2.91
N ALA A 43 8.19 -17.07 -1.62
CA ALA A 43 9.04 -17.50 -0.51
C ALA A 43 9.35 -19.00 -0.62
N ILE A 44 8.35 -19.84 -0.84
CA ILE A 44 8.51 -21.28 -1.10
C ILE A 44 9.46 -21.52 -2.26
N SER A 45 9.25 -20.81 -3.37
CA SER A 45 10.10 -20.95 -4.58
C SER A 45 11.55 -20.59 -4.28
N ALA A 46 11.79 -19.48 -3.56
CA ALA A 46 13.11 -19.02 -3.18
C ALA A 46 13.83 -20.00 -2.25
N LEU A 47 13.16 -20.47 -1.20
CA LEU A 47 13.71 -21.43 -0.25
C LEU A 47 13.96 -22.79 -0.92
N SER A 48 13.08 -23.22 -1.82
CA SER A 48 13.22 -24.48 -2.56
C SER A 48 14.40 -24.46 -3.54
N VAL A 49 14.57 -23.37 -4.31
CA VAL A 49 15.71 -23.19 -5.21
C VAL A 49 17.01 -23.08 -4.41
N HIS A 50 17.02 -22.31 -3.31
CA HIS A 50 18.17 -22.20 -2.43
C HIS A 50 18.59 -23.56 -1.86
N ARG A 51 17.63 -24.37 -1.40
CA ARG A 51 17.86 -25.72 -0.89
C ARG A 51 18.50 -26.62 -1.95
N ARG A 52 17.95 -26.62 -3.18
CA ARG A 52 18.45 -27.46 -4.29
C ARG A 52 19.90 -27.14 -4.66
N GLU A 53 20.26 -25.85 -4.68
CA GLU A 53 21.59 -25.37 -5.11
C GLU A 53 22.63 -25.33 -3.98
N SER A 54 22.22 -25.54 -2.73
CA SER A 54 23.15 -25.59 -1.59
C SER A 54 23.81 -26.96 -1.49
N HIS A 55 25.00 -27.10 -2.08
CA HIS A 55 25.80 -28.35 -2.07
C HIS A 55 26.25 -28.83 -0.68
N LYS A 56 26.09 -28.01 0.37
CA LYS A 56 26.42 -28.35 1.75
C LYS A 56 25.14 -28.46 2.57
N ARG A 57 25.04 -29.53 3.36
CA ARG A 57 24.06 -29.73 4.46
C ARG A 57 24.21 -28.69 5.58
N GLN A 58 24.46 -27.41 5.29
CA GLN A 58 24.08 -26.36 6.22
C GLN A 58 22.56 -26.29 6.12
N ALA A 59 21.91 -27.01 7.05
CA ALA A 59 20.48 -27.06 7.16
C ALA A 59 19.95 -25.63 7.14
N LEU A 60 19.21 -25.30 6.08
CA LEU A 60 18.19 -24.26 6.19
C LEU A 60 17.30 -24.60 7.40
N PRO A 61 16.63 -23.62 8.02
CA PRO A 61 15.60 -23.92 8.99
C PRO A 61 14.57 -24.81 8.31
N ASP A 62 14.54 -26.05 8.81
CA ASP A 62 13.57 -27.12 8.70
C ASP A 62 12.62 -27.11 7.48
N ASP A 63 12.56 -28.25 6.76
CA ASP A 63 11.62 -28.48 5.64
C ASP A 63 10.15 -28.19 6.03
N SER A 64 9.88 -28.07 7.33
CA SER A 64 8.62 -27.61 7.91
C SER A 64 8.16 -26.23 7.42
N LEU A 65 9.05 -25.26 7.13
CA LEU A 65 8.61 -23.95 6.62
C LEU A 65 8.00 -24.04 5.22
N ILE A 66 8.69 -24.76 4.32
CA ILE A 66 8.19 -24.99 2.96
C ILE A 66 6.88 -25.79 3.03
N THR A 67 6.84 -26.82 3.89
CA THR A 67 5.67 -27.68 4.06
C THR A 67 4.46 -26.88 4.58
N ALA A 68 4.65 -26.07 5.62
CA ALA A 68 3.58 -25.22 6.18
C ALA A 68 3.05 -24.22 5.16
N GLY A 69 3.93 -23.58 4.38
CA GLY A 69 3.51 -22.68 3.31
C GLY A 69 2.75 -23.40 2.18
N VAL A 70 3.18 -24.61 1.81
CA VAL A 70 2.46 -25.46 0.84
C VAL A 70 1.07 -25.82 1.36
N ASP A 71 0.98 -26.24 2.63
CA ASP A 71 -0.29 -26.57 3.27
C ASP A 71 -1.23 -25.37 3.36
N TRP A 72 -0.68 -24.18 3.60
CA TRP A 72 -1.44 -22.93 3.57
C TRP A 72 -1.95 -22.65 2.15
N LEU A 73 -1.08 -22.67 1.12
CA LEU A 73 -1.50 -22.45 -0.27
C LEU A 73 -2.59 -23.42 -0.74
N ARG A 74 -2.53 -24.68 -0.32
CA ARG A 74 -3.56 -25.69 -0.59
C ARG A 74 -4.93 -25.28 -0.06
N GLN A 75 -4.98 -24.62 1.10
CA GLN A 75 -6.24 -24.17 1.74
C GLN A 75 -6.80 -22.90 1.11
N GLN A 76 -5.99 -22.14 0.38
CA GLN A 76 -6.34 -20.84 -0.20
C GLN A 76 -6.71 -20.89 -1.68
N GLN A 77 -6.88 -22.09 -2.24
CA GLN A 77 -7.34 -22.23 -3.63
C GLN A 77 -8.82 -21.87 -3.70
N ASN A 78 -9.16 -20.95 -4.61
CA ASN A 78 -10.54 -20.54 -4.84
C ASN A 78 -11.33 -21.64 -5.57
N ALA A 79 -12.66 -21.54 -5.52
CA ALA A 79 -13.56 -22.50 -6.13
C ALA A 79 -13.42 -22.62 -7.67
N ASP A 80 -12.86 -21.59 -8.33
CA ASP A 80 -12.54 -21.59 -9.76
C ASP A 80 -11.20 -22.27 -10.10
N GLY A 81 -10.49 -22.79 -9.10
CA GLY A 81 -9.20 -23.44 -9.22
C GLY A 81 -8.00 -22.49 -9.21
N GLY A 82 -8.21 -21.18 -9.24
CA GLY A 82 -7.14 -20.19 -9.16
C GLY A 82 -6.78 -19.78 -7.74
N TRP A 83 -5.83 -18.85 -7.63
CA TRP A 83 -5.47 -18.17 -6.39
C TRP A 83 -5.48 -16.65 -6.58
N GLY A 84 -5.96 -15.94 -5.57
CA GLY A 84 -5.89 -14.48 -5.46
C GLY A 84 -4.66 -14.00 -4.70
N ASP A 85 -4.43 -12.69 -4.66
CA ASP A 85 -3.25 -12.12 -3.99
C ASP A 85 -3.27 -12.27 -2.47
N THR A 86 -4.46 -12.37 -1.87
CA THR A 86 -4.72 -12.58 -0.44
C THR A 86 -5.71 -13.72 -0.22
N ASP A 87 -5.93 -14.07 1.04
CA ASP A 87 -6.98 -14.99 1.53
C ASP A 87 -8.43 -14.55 1.20
N LYS A 88 -8.62 -13.32 0.72
CA LYS A 88 -9.93 -12.75 0.35
C LYS A 88 -10.03 -12.31 -1.10
N SER A 89 -8.96 -12.49 -1.87
CA SER A 89 -8.88 -11.95 -3.23
C SER A 89 -9.47 -12.91 -4.27
N HIS A 90 -10.12 -12.34 -5.28
CA HIS A 90 -10.46 -13.06 -6.50
C HIS A 90 -9.21 -13.66 -7.14
N SER A 91 -9.37 -14.82 -7.79
CA SER A 91 -8.30 -15.46 -8.53
C SER A 91 -7.72 -14.55 -9.59
N ASN A 92 -6.40 -14.59 -9.77
CA ASN A 92 -5.75 -13.88 -10.86
C ASN A 92 -4.60 -14.69 -11.46
N ILE A 93 -4.27 -14.38 -12.71
CA ILE A 93 -3.31 -15.16 -13.49
C ILE A 93 -1.89 -15.10 -12.92
N ALA A 94 -1.47 -13.97 -12.33
CA ALA A 94 -0.12 -13.80 -11.82
C ALA A 94 0.12 -14.70 -10.61
N THR A 95 -0.79 -14.65 -9.64
CA THR A 95 -0.67 -15.41 -8.40
C THR A 95 -0.85 -16.90 -8.64
N THR A 96 -1.79 -17.28 -9.50
CA THR A 96 -1.95 -18.69 -9.90
C THR A 96 -0.69 -19.25 -10.57
N MET A 97 -0.05 -18.50 -11.49
CA MET A 97 1.21 -18.93 -12.11
C MET A 97 2.33 -19.13 -11.08
N LEU A 98 2.42 -18.23 -10.10
CA LEU A 98 3.43 -18.30 -9.03
C LEU A 98 3.18 -19.50 -8.12
N VAL A 99 1.93 -19.73 -7.70
CA VAL A 99 1.56 -20.87 -6.84
C VAL A 99 1.85 -22.20 -7.53
N CYS A 100 1.40 -22.40 -8.77
CA CYS A 100 1.70 -23.63 -9.52
C CYS A 100 3.22 -23.87 -9.66
N SER A 101 3.99 -22.81 -9.89
CA SER A 101 5.46 -22.89 -9.97
C SER A 101 6.09 -23.22 -8.62
N ALA A 102 5.57 -22.67 -7.52
CA ALA A 102 6.05 -22.94 -6.17
C ALA A 102 5.82 -24.41 -5.77
N LEU A 103 4.65 -24.96 -6.06
CA LEU A 103 4.34 -26.38 -5.79
C LEU A 103 5.25 -27.33 -6.58
N GLN A 104 5.55 -26.98 -7.84
CA GLN A 104 6.53 -27.70 -8.66
C GLN A 104 7.93 -27.65 -8.05
N LEU A 105 8.41 -26.44 -7.69
CA LEU A 105 9.75 -26.24 -7.09
C LEU A 105 9.90 -26.90 -5.71
N ALA A 106 8.82 -26.94 -4.93
CA ALA A 106 8.80 -27.63 -3.63
C ALA A 106 8.86 -29.16 -3.76
N GLY A 107 8.61 -29.71 -4.96
CA GLY A 107 8.62 -31.15 -5.21
C GLY A 107 7.35 -31.87 -4.78
N VAL A 108 6.23 -31.15 -4.64
CA VAL A 108 4.94 -31.69 -4.16
C VAL A 108 3.89 -31.83 -5.27
N ALA A 109 4.30 -31.69 -6.53
CA ALA A 109 3.37 -31.69 -7.66
C ALA A 109 2.55 -32.98 -7.81
N SER A 110 3.16 -34.14 -7.54
CA SER A 110 2.44 -35.42 -7.55
C SER A 110 1.47 -35.57 -6.38
N LEU A 111 1.83 -35.02 -5.21
CA LEU A 111 1.00 -35.06 -4.00
C LEU A 111 -0.23 -34.17 -4.15
N LEU A 112 -0.08 -32.99 -4.76
CA LEU A 112 -1.12 -31.98 -4.94
C LEU A 112 -1.57 -31.85 -6.40
N HIS A 113 -1.65 -32.98 -7.11
CA HIS A 113 -1.99 -33.00 -8.54
C HIS A 113 -3.39 -32.43 -8.81
N GLU A 114 -4.38 -32.69 -7.96
CA GLU A 114 -5.74 -32.15 -8.12
C GLU A 114 -5.75 -30.61 -8.07
N GLN A 115 -5.04 -30.03 -7.10
CA GLN A 115 -4.92 -28.57 -6.97
C GLN A 115 -4.18 -27.98 -8.16
N LEU A 116 -3.10 -28.62 -8.61
CA LEU A 116 -2.35 -28.19 -9.78
C LEU A 116 -3.20 -28.25 -11.05
N ASP A 117 -3.92 -29.35 -11.30
CA ASP A 117 -4.78 -29.51 -12.48
C ASP A 117 -5.92 -28.47 -12.52
N ALA A 118 -6.48 -28.14 -11.35
CA ALA A 118 -7.44 -27.04 -11.24
C ALA A 118 -6.78 -25.68 -11.56
N GLY A 119 -5.57 -25.44 -11.06
CA GLY A 119 -4.77 -24.25 -11.38
C GLY A 119 -4.44 -24.13 -12.86
N GLU A 120 -4.04 -25.22 -13.52
CA GLU A 120 -3.76 -25.22 -14.96
C GLU A 120 -5.00 -24.88 -15.79
N ARG A 121 -6.16 -25.47 -15.45
CA ARG A 121 -7.43 -25.14 -16.12
C ARG A 121 -7.78 -23.66 -15.96
N TYR A 122 -7.55 -23.09 -14.77
CA TYR A 122 -7.71 -21.66 -14.56
C TYR A 122 -6.75 -20.84 -15.46
N LEU A 123 -5.46 -21.21 -15.51
CA LEU A 123 -4.47 -20.52 -16.33
C LEU A 123 -4.80 -20.58 -17.83
N GLU A 124 -5.26 -21.73 -18.31
CA GLU A 124 -5.73 -21.91 -19.70
C GLU A 124 -6.92 -21.00 -19.99
N ALA A 125 -7.93 -20.98 -19.11
CA ALA A 125 -9.10 -20.10 -19.24
C ALA A 125 -8.73 -18.61 -19.19
N ALA A 126 -7.74 -18.24 -18.37
CA ALA A 126 -7.21 -16.89 -18.27
C ALA A 126 -6.28 -16.51 -19.46
N GLY A 127 -5.98 -17.43 -20.37
CA GLY A 127 -5.20 -17.21 -21.58
C GLY A 127 -3.68 -17.36 -21.42
N GLY A 128 -3.20 -18.01 -20.35
CA GLY A 128 -1.80 -18.33 -20.10
C GLY A 128 -0.85 -17.13 -20.26
N LEU A 129 0.25 -17.31 -21.00
CA LEU A 129 1.23 -16.24 -21.25
C LEU A 129 0.62 -15.00 -21.93
N ALA A 130 -0.37 -15.19 -22.82
CA ALA A 130 -1.06 -14.08 -23.47
C ALA A 130 -1.94 -13.32 -22.47
N GLY A 131 -2.58 -14.02 -21.54
CA GLY A 131 -3.31 -13.44 -20.41
C GLY A 131 -2.42 -12.59 -19.52
N LEU A 132 -1.23 -13.09 -19.16
CA LEU A 132 -0.27 -12.37 -18.32
C LEU A 132 0.20 -11.08 -19.00
N ARG A 133 0.53 -11.17 -20.29
CA ARG A 133 0.89 -10.01 -21.12
C ARG A 133 -0.24 -8.99 -21.22
N ARG A 134 -1.50 -9.45 -21.26
CA ARG A 134 -2.66 -8.55 -21.26
C ARG A 134 -2.83 -7.82 -19.93
N ARG A 135 -2.63 -8.49 -18.79
CA ARG A 135 -2.78 -7.89 -17.44
C ARG A 135 -1.75 -6.80 -17.15
N TYR A 136 -0.48 -7.02 -17.53
CA TYR A 136 0.61 -6.07 -17.24
C TYR A 136 1.04 -5.20 -18.44
N GLY A 137 0.57 -5.51 -19.64
CA GLY A 137 0.86 -4.74 -20.85
C GLY A 137 2.36 -4.65 -21.13
N ARG A 138 2.88 -3.41 -21.19
CA ARG A 138 4.30 -3.13 -21.40
C ARG A 138 5.12 -3.07 -20.11
N ASP A 139 4.48 -3.15 -18.95
CA ASP A 139 5.17 -3.09 -17.67
C ASP A 139 5.93 -4.40 -17.41
N LYS A 140 7.26 -4.32 -17.47
CA LYS A 140 8.17 -5.45 -17.24
C LYS A 140 8.43 -5.69 -15.75
N THR A 141 7.99 -4.79 -14.87
CA THR A 141 8.27 -4.83 -13.43
C THR A 141 7.68 -6.08 -12.77
N PHE A 142 6.50 -6.52 -13.20
CA PHE A 142 5.82 -7.69 -12.63
C PHE A 142 5.93 -8.94 -13.50
N ALA A 143 5.74 -8.79 -14.82
CA ALA A 143 5.74 -9.94 -15.72
C ALA A 143 7.08 -10.69 -15.74
N VAL A 144 8.21 -9.98 -15.70
CA VAL A 144 9.53 -10.60 -15.79
C VAL A 144 9.88 -11.43 -14.54
N PRO A 145 9.68 -10.95 -13.30
CA PRO A 145 9.82 -11.79 -12.10
C PRO A 145 8.92 -13.03 -12.11
N ILE A 146 7.64 -12.90 -12.48
CA ILE A 146 6.71 -14.04 -12.54
C ILE A 146 7.21 -15.10 -13.53
N LEU A 147 7.59 -14.68 -14.73
CA LEU A 147 8.10 -15.60 -15.76
C LEU A 147 9.45 -16.21 -15.36
N THR A 148 10.27 -15.50 -14.59
CA THR A 148 11.52 -16.04 -14.04
C THR A 148 11.24 -17.18 -13.07
N ASN A 149 10.27 -17.03 -12.16
CA ASN A 149 9.86 -18.11 -11.27
C ASN A 149 9.32 -19.32 -12.06
N CYS A 150 8.50 -19.07 -13.08
CA CYS A 150 7.97 -20.13 -13.93
C CYS A 150 9.06 -20.85 -14.73
N ALA A 151 10.08 -20.13 -15.19
CA ALA A 151 11.22 -20.71 -15.89
C ALA A 151 12.13 -21.54 -14.97
N LEU A 152 12.31 -21.10 -13.72
CA LEU A 152 13.00 -21.89 -12.69
C LEU A 152 12.25 -23.19 -12.35
N ALA A 153 10.92 -23.14 -12.40
CA ALA A 153 10.06 -24.31 -12.25
C ALA A 153 9.94 -25.18 -13.51
N GLU A 154 10.68 -24.86 -14.59
CA GLU A 154 10.65 -25.56 -15.89
C GLU A 154 9.27 -25.55 -16.57
N ARG A 155 8.39 -24.63 -16.19
CA ARG A 155 7.03 -24.47 -16.74
C ARG A 155 6.99 -23.54 -17.96
N VAL A 156 8.01 -22.70 -18.12
CA VAL A 156 8.14 -21.72 -19.20
C VAL A 156 9.60 -21.67 -19.69
N ASP A 157 9.84 -21.52 -21.00
CA ASP A 157 11.20 -21.34 -21.52
C ASP A 157 11.76 -19.95 -21.13
N TRP A 158 13.04 -19.89 -20.77
CA TRP A 158 13.78 -18.64 -20.55
C TRP A 158 13.70 -17.62 -21.71
N GLN A 159 13.29 -18.04 -22.91
CA GLN A 159 12.94 -17.17 -24.05
C GLN A 159 11.85 -16.16 -23.73
N GLU A 160 10.86 -16.57 -22.94
CA GLU A 160 9.73 -15.72 -22.55
C GLU A 160 10.15 -14.67 -21.51
N VAL A 161 11.22 -14.93 -20.77
CA VAL A 161 11.79 -14.01 -19.78
C VAL A 161 12.59 -12.93 -20.50
N ALA A 162 12.12 -11.68 -20.43
CA ALA A 162 12.81 -10.55 -21.05
C ALA A 162 14.19 -10.32 -20.42
N ALA A 163 15.20 -10.08 -21.26
CA ALA A 163 16.54 -9.77 -20.78
C ALA A 163 16.60 -8.37 -20.14
N LEU A 164 16.78 -8.32 -18.82
CA LEU A 164 16.94 -7.06 -18.08
C LEU A 164 18.41 -6.59 -18.12
N PRO A 165 18.68 -5.30 -18.41
CA PRO A 165 20.04 -4.79 -18.59
C PRO A 165 20.71 -4.48 -17.24
N PHE A 166 21.10 -5.53 -16.51
CA PHE A 166 21.70 -5.42 -15.17
C PHE A 166 23.02 -4.62 -15.14
N GLU A 167 23.72 -4.53 -16.28
CA GLU A 167 24.89 -3.70 -16.48
C GLU A 167 24.64 -2.22 -16.17
N LEU A 168 23.42 -1.73 -16.41
CA LEU A 168 23.05 -0.32 -16.18
C LEU A 168 22.94 0.02 -14.69
N ALA A 169 22.73 -0.97 -13.81
CA ALA A 169 22.76 -0.77 -12.37
C ALA A 169 24.15 -0.35 -11.87
N CYS A 170 25.22 -0.61 -12.64
CA CYS A 170 26.58 -0.20 -12.28
C CYS A 170 26.80 1.32 -12.39
N LEU A 171 25.90 2.06 -13.03
CA LEU A 171 25.99 3.52 -13.13
C LEU A 171 25.76 4.18 -11.76
N PRO A 172 26.37 5.35 -11.50
CA PRO A 172 26.04 6.15 -10.32
C PRO A 172 24.53 6.40 -10.19
N GLN A 173 23.99 6.26 -8.98
CA GLN A 173 22.53 6.36 -8.74
C GLN A 173 21.92 7.69 -9.20
N GLY A 174 22.67 8.79 -9.09
CA GLY A 174 22.26 10.10 -9.61
C GLY A 174 22.01 10.12 -11.12
N LEU A 175 22.61 9.17 -11.86
CA LEU A 175 22.45 9.04 -13.31
C LEU A 175 21.28 8.16 -13.73
N TYR A 176 20.69 7.35 -12.84
CA TYR A 176 19.57 6.46 -13.19
C TYR A 176 18.39 7.21 -13.82
N ARG A 177 18.15 8.46 -13.38
CA ARG A 177 17.12 9.34 -13.94
C ARG A 177 17.30 9.70 -15.42
N PHE A 178 18.50 9.52 -15.97
CA PHE A 178 18.83 9.84 -17.37
C PHE A 178 18.82 8.59 -18.27
N VAL A 179 18.76 7.40 -17.70
CA VAL A 179 19.01 6.14 -18.42
C VAL A 179 17.72 5.42 -18.83
N GLN A 180 16.54 5.98 -18.52
CA GLN A 180 15.22 5.42 -18.86
C GLN A 180 15.17 3.89 -18.69
N LEU A 181 15.53 3.42 -17.49
CA LEU A 181 15.54 1.98 -17.22
C LEU A 181 14.15 1.39 -17.50
N PRO A 182 14.07 0.16 -18.06
CA PRO A 182 12.79 -0.50 -18.37
C PRO A 182 12.04 -0.97 -17.11
N VAL A 183 12.56 -0.64 -15.92
CA VAL A 183 12.01 -0.97 -14.62
C VAL A 183 12.01 0.27 -13.75
N VAL A 184 11.11 0.24 -12.78
CA VAL A 184 10.99 1.21 -11.69
C VAL A 184 12.25 1.26 -10.81
N SER A 185 12.54 2.41 -10.18
CA SER A 185 13.76 2.62 -9.39
C SER A 185 13.90 1.63 -8.23
N TYR A 186 12.78 1.17 -7.68
CA TYR A 186 12.76 0.18 -6.61
C TYR A 186 12.96 -1.26 -7.09
N ALA A 187 12.83 -1.53 -8.39
CA ALA A 187 13.04 -2.85 -8.96
C ALA A 187 14.50 -3.07 -9.41
N ILE A 188 15.42 -2.17 -9.06
CA ILE A 188 16.86 -2.37 -9.32
C ILE A 188 17.34 -3.71 -8.76
N PRO A 189 16.95 -4.15 -7.55
CA PRO A 189 17.36 -5.45 -7.05
C PRO A 189 16.93 -6.61 -7.95
N ALA A 190 15.65 -6.60 -8.35
CA ALA A 190 15.10 -7.57 -9.30
C ALA A 190 15.80 -7.49 -10.67
N LEU A 191 16.02 -6.29 -11.20
CA LEU A 191 16.73 -6.08 -12.47
C LEU A 191 18.14 -6.67 -12.43
N VAL A 192 18.87 -6.53 -11.32
CA VAL A 192 20.19 -7.13 -11.19
C VAL A 192 20.10 -8.64 -11.07
N ALA A 193 19.35 -9.15 -10.09
CA ALA A 193 19.30 -10.57 -9.80
C ALA A 193 18.71 -11.40 -10.95
N ILE A 194 17.53 -11.01 -11.45
CA ILE A 194 16.87 -11.67 -12.57
C ILE A 194 17.66 -11.46 -13.86
N GLY A 195 18.20 -10.25 -14.08
CA GLY A 195 19.03 -9.98 -15.25
C GLY A 195 20.26 -10.87 -15.33
N GLN A 196 20.91 -11.13 -14.19
CA GLN A 196 22.02 -12.09 -14.10
C GLN A 196 21.55 -13.53 -14.32
N ALA A 197 20.47 -13.96 -13.65
CA ALA A 197 19.90 -15.30 -13.84
C ALA A 197 19.58 -15.57 -15.31
N ARG A 198 18.87 -14.63 -15.94
CA ARG A 198 18.51 -14.69 -17.36
C ARG A 198 19.72 -14.73 -18.28
N PHE A 199 20.80 -14.02 -17.95
CA PHE A 199 22.05 -14.02 -18.71
C PHE A 199 22.79 -15.36 -18.61
N VAL A 200 22.82 -15.99 -17.44
CA VAL A 200 23.49 -17.28 -17.24
C VAL A 200 22.71 -18.42 -17.87
N HIS A 201 21.40 -18.50 -17.63
CA HIS A 201 20.54 -19.57 -18.16
C HIS A 201 20.34 -19.47 -19.67
N ARG A 202 20.45 -18.27 -20.25
CA ARG A 202 20.38 -18.08 -21.69
C ARG A 202 21.24 -16.89 -22.16
N PRO A 203 22.55 -17.12 -22.38
CA PRO A 203 23.48 -16.09 -22.80
C PRO A 203 23.11 -15.46 -24.16
N PRO A 204 23.35 -14.16 -24.36
CA PRO A 204 23.15 -13.52 -25.65
C PRO A 204 24.19 -14.00 -26.67
N TRP A 205 23.77 -14.09 -27.93
CA TRP A 205 24.64 -14.45 -29.06
C TRP A 205 25.66 -13.36 -29.39
N ASN A 206 25.32 -12.08 -29.15
CA ASN A 206 26.21 -10.95 -29.42
C ASN A 206 27.42 -10.97 -28.45
N PRO A 207 28.66 -11.12 -28.95
CA PRO A 207 29.86 -11.25 -28.12
C PRO A 207 30.15 -9.98 -27.31
N VAL A 208 29.86 -8.80 -27.84
CA VAL A 208 30.06 -7.52 -27.14
C VAL A 208 29.15 -7.46 -25.92
N THR A 209 27.85 -7.69 -26.11
CA THR A 209 26.88 -7.73 -25.00
C THR A 209 27.22 -8.82 -23.99
N ARG A 210 27.73 -9.95 -24.45
CA ARG A 210 28.13 -11.06 -23.57
C ARG A 210 29.31 -10.67 -22.68
N ILE A 211 30.36 -10.05 -23.25
CA ILE A 211 31.54 -9.60 -22.51
C ILE A 211 31.20 -8.48 -21.54
N THR A 212 30.41 -7.47 -21.97
CA THR A 212 30.04 -6.35 -21.09
C THR A 212 29.24 -6.83 -19.88
N ARG A 213 28.29 -7.75 -20.09
CA ARG A 213 27.49 -8.35 -19.01
C ARG A 213 28.33 -9.21 -18.08
N TRP A 214 29.22 -10.04 -18.64
CA TRP A 214 30.15 -10.83 -17.84
C TRP A 214 31.04 -9.97 -16.93
N LEU A 215 31.62 -8.88 -17.46
CA LEU A 215 32.40 -7.91 -16.69
C LEU A 215 31.59 -7.12 -15.65
N SER A 216 30.26 -7.11 -15.78
CA SER A 216 29.35 -6.37 -14.90
C SER A 216 28.79 -7.21 -13.74
N LEU A 217 28.95 -8.55 -13.77
CA LEU A 217 28.42 -9.45 -12.74
C LEU A 217 28.84 -9.03 -11.32
N GLY A 218 30.15 -8.93 -11.05
CA GLY A 218 30.65 -8.56 -9.72
C GLY A 218 30.38 -7.10 -9.32
N ARG A 219 30.29 -6.17 -10.28
CA ARG A 219 29.95 -4.76 -10.00
C ARG A 219 28.49 -4.61 -9.60
N SER A 220 27.59 -5.26 -10.33
CA SER A 220 26.15 -5.21 -10.06
C SER A 220 25.78 -5.92 -8.76
N LEU A 221 26.47 -7.01 -8.37
CA LEU A 221 26.31 -7.62 -7.03
C LEU A 221 26.69 -6.67 -5.89
N ARG A 222 27.72 -5.83 -6.08
CA ARG A 222 28.07 -4.78 -5.11
C ARG A 222 27.03 -3.67 -5.01
N VAL A 223 26.22 -3.47 -6.05
CA VAL A 223 25.07 -2.56 -5.99
C VAL A 223 23.98 -3.18 -5.12
N LEU A 224 23.62 -4.45 -5.36
CA LEU A 224 22.67 -5.18 -4.51
C LEU A 224 23.04 -5.14 -3.04
N ARG A 225 24.29 -5.47 -2.70
CA ARG A 225 24.77 -5.48 -1.32
C ARG A 225 24.69 -4.12 -0.64
N ARG A 226 24.86 -3.02 -1.39
CA ARG A 226 24.73 -1.66 -0.84
C ARG A 226 23.28 -1.22 -0.66
N MET A 227 22.37 -1.77 -1.46
CA MET A 227 20.94 -1.46 -1.41
C MET A 227 20.20 -2.29 -0.36
N GLN A 228 20.71 -3.47 -0.02
CA GLN A 228 20.09 -4.36 0.94
C GLN A 228 20.13 -3.71 2.35
N PRO A 229 18.97 -3.46 2.97
CA PRO A 229 18.87 -2.89 4.30
C PRO A 229 19.27 -3.90 5.39
N GLU A 230 19.32 -3.45 6.64
CA GLU A 230 19.80 -4.24 7.79
C GLU A 230 18.88 -5.43 8.11
N SER A 231 17.57 -5.27 7.89
CA SER A 231 16.57 -6.36 7.96
C SER A 231 16.94 -7.53 7.04
N GLY A 232 17.61 -7.27 5.91
CA GLY A 232 18.05 -8.26 4.94
C GLY A 232 17.10 -8.46 3.76
N GLY A 233 15.82 -8.07 3.90
CA GLY A 233 14.85 -8.04 2.79
C GLY A 233 14.98 -6.76 1.97
N PHE A 234 14.54 -6.73 0.71
CA PHE A 234 14.48 -5.48 -0.05
C PHE A 234 13.08 -4.86 0.10
N LEU A 235 13.03 -3.59 0.54
CA LEU A 235 11.77 -2.86 0.81
C LEU A 235 10.87 -3.55 1.84
N GLU A 236 11.43 -4.33 2.76
CA GLU A 236 10.64 -5.17 3.67
C GLU A 236 9.63 -6.11 2.95
N ALA A 237 9.84 -6.33 1.65
CA ALA A 237 8.90 -7.03 0.79
C ALA A 237 9.32 -8.48 0.58
N THR A 238 8.46 -9.42 0.96
CA THR A 238 8.68 -10.86 0.71
C THR A 238 8.89 -11.13 -0.78
N PRO A 239 7.99 -10.69 -1.69
CA PRO A 239 8.10 -11.10 -3.10
C PRO A 239 9.38 -10.62 -3.77
N LEU A 240 9.77 -9.35 -3.55
CA LEU A 240 10.99 -8.79 -4.13
C LEU A 240 12.23 -9.52 -3.62
N THR A 241 12.28 -9.78 -2.30
CA THR A 241 13.38 -10.52 -1.67
C THR A 241 13.46 -11.94 -2.22
N SER A 242 12.34 -12.64 -2.32
CA SER A 242 12.25 -13.97 -2.89
C SER A 242 12.74 -14.03 -4.33
N PHE A 243 12.33 -13.08 -5.20
CA PHE A 243 12.80 -13.04 -6.58
C PHE A 243 14.32 -12.83 -6.67
N VAL A 244 14.91 -12.03 -5.78
CA VAL A 244 16.36 -11.85 -5.71
C VAL A 244 17.04 -13.15 -5.26
N VAL A 245 16.56 -13.75 -4.17
CA VAL A 245 17.11 -14.99 -3.60
C VAL A 245 17.06 -16.14 -4.61
N MET A 246 15.89 -16.44 -5.18
CA MET A 246 15.72 -17.55 -6.14
C MET A 246 16.60 -17.36 -7.38
N SER A 247 16.68 -16.12 -7.90
CA SER A 247 17.44 -15.82 -9.11
C SER A 247 18.94 -16.02 -8.89
N LEU A 248 19.48 -15.48 -7.79
CA LEU A 248 20.90 -15.61 -7.47
C LEU A 248 21.26 -17.05 -7.04
N ALA A 249 20.40 -17.72 -6.27
CA ALA A 249 20.59 -19.12 -5.91
C ALA A 249 20.69 -20.00 -7.16
N SER A 250 19.80 -19.82 -8.15
CA SER A 250 19.77 -20.59 -9.40
C SER A 250 21.03 -20.51 -10.27
N ILE A 251 21.92 -19.57 -9.98
CA ILE A 251 23.21 -19.39 -10.68
C ILE A 251 24.41 -19.65 -9.76
N GLY A 252 24.21 -20.47 -8.71
CA GLY A 252 25.27 -20.92 -7.81
C GLY A 252 25.78 -19.84 -6.84
N ARG A 253 24.92 -18.90 -6.42
CA ARG A 253 25.30 -17.79 -5.50
C ARG A 253 24.67 -17.90 -4.11
N THR A 254 24.30 -19.11 -3.66
CA THR A 254 23.71 -19.36 -2.34
C THR A 254 24.55 -18.79 -1.19
N GLU A 255 25.88 -18.91 -1.26
CA GLU A 255 26.82 -18.40 -0.24
C GLU A 255 27.06 -16.88 -0.30
N HIS A 256 26.46 -16.17 -1.25
CA HIS A 256 26.66 -14.73 -1.32
C HIS A 256 25.89 -14.03 -0.18
N PRO A 257 26.47 -13.03 0.52
CA PRO A 257 25.82 -12.38 1.66
C PRO A 257 24.41 -11.84 1.38
N VAL A 258 24.17 -11.36 0.15
CA VAL A 258 22.83 -10.91 -0.27
C VAL A 258 21.80 -12.03 -0.20
N VAL A 259 22.17 -13.24 -0.61
CA VAL A 259 21.29 -14.40 -0.58
C VAL A 259 21.09 -14.89 0.85
N GLN A 260 22.16 -15.00 1.63
CA GLN A 260 22.10 -15.40 3.04
C GLN A 260 21.20 -14.47 3.87
N ASN A 261 21.37 -13.15 3.74
CA ASN A 261 20.53 -12.17 4.40
C ASN A 261 19.08 -12.19 3.91
N GLY A 262 18.87 -12.43 2.60
CA GLY A 262 17.53 -12.57 2.04
C GLY A 262 16.81 -13.82 2.55
N VAL A 263 17.51 -14.94 2.67
CA VAL A 263 16.99 -16.18 3.29
C VAL A 263 16.66 -15.94 4.75
N ARG A 264 17.55 -15.27 5.51
CA ARG A 264 17.28 -14.90 6.91
C ARG A 264 15.99 -14.08 7.02
N PHE A 265 15.83 -13.05 6.20
CA PHE A 265 14.61 -12.25 6.15
C PHE A 265 13.37 -13.10 5.87
N LEU A 266 13.42 -14.02 4.90
CA LEU A 266 12.29 -14.89 4.59
C LEU A 266 11.93 -15.82 5.77
N VAL A 267 12.92 -16.34 6.47
CA VAL A 267 12.72 -17.18 7.66
C VAL A 267 12.11 -16.38 8.81
N GLU A 268 12.57 -15.14 9.02
CA GLU A 268 12.10 -14.27 10.11
C GLU A 268 10.72 -13.65 9.85
N SER A 269 10.32 -13.54 8.58
CA SER A 269 9.04 -12.92 8.16
C SER A 269 7.87 -13.92 8.01
N VAL A 270 8.12 -15.22 8.18
CA VAL A 270 7.07 -16.23 8.13
C VAL A 270 6.10 -16.06 9.29
N ARG A 271 4.81 -16.26 9.01
CA ARG A 271 3.76 -16.26 10.03
C ARG A 271 3.64 -17.63 10.70
N ALA A 272 3.00 -17.64 11.87
CA ALA A 272 2.73 -18.86 12.61
C ALA A 272 1.88 -19.88 11.82
N ASP A 273 1.06 -19.42 10.87
CA ASP A 273 0.24 -20.25 9.99
C ASP A 273 0.99 -20.77 8.73
N GLY A 274 2.29 -20.45 8.60
CA GLY A 274 3.13 -20.84 7.46
C GLY A 274 3.02 -19.90 6.25
N SER A 275 2.23 -18.83 6.33
CA SER A 275 2.09 -17.86 5.24
C SER A 275 3.09 -16.70 5.33
N TRP A 276 3.22 -15.95 4.24
CA TRP A 276 3.96 -14.69 4.21
C TRP A 276 3.06 -13.53 3.82
N PRO A 277 3.23 -12.35 4.45
CA PRO A 277 2.63 -11.12 3.96
C PRO A 277 3.41 -10.55 2.77
N ILE A 278 2.82 -9.57 2.09
CA ILE A 278 3.49 -8.84 1.00
C ILE A 278 4.62 -7.96 1.53
N ASP A 279 4.39 -7.29 2.64
CA ASP A 279 5.34 -6.45 3.37
C ASP A 279 5.31 -6.84 4.85
N THR A 280 6.40 -6.61 5.58
CA THR A 280 6.51 -6.97 7.00
C THR A 280 5.42 -6.30 7.84
N ASN A 281 5.26 -4.97 7.74
CA ASN A 281 4.20 -4.21 8.42
C ASN A 281 4.00 -2.82 7.81
N LEU A 282 3.00 -2.09 8.30
CA LEU A 282 2.69 -0.69 7.93
C LEU A 282 2.63 0.20 9.19
N ALA A 283 3.56 0.01 10.14
CA ALA A 283 3.43 0.60 11.48
C ALA A 283 3.37 2.14 11.48
N THR A 284 4.16 2.82 10.66
CA THR A 284 4.17 4.29 10.59
C THR A 284 2.88 4.79 9.97
N TRP A 285 2.45 4.15 8.88
CA TRP A 285 1.19 4.44 8.20
C TRP A 285 0.00 4.29 9.15
N ASN A 286 -0.11 3.13 9.80
CA ASN A 286 -1.19 2.81 10.73
C ASN A 286 -1.19 3.73 11.95
N THR A 287 -0.01 4.07 12.49
CA THR A 287 0.11 4.98 13.63
C THR A 287 -0.34 6.39 13.27
N THR A 288 0.11 6.94 12.14
CA THR A 288 -0.26 8.30 11.74
C THR A 288 -1.75 8.41 11.42
N LEU A 289 -2.34 7.42 10.72
CA LEU A 289 -3.78 7.40 10.50
C LEU A 289 -4.58 7.28 11.82
N SER A 290 -4.13 6.45 12.75
CA SER A 290 -4.80 6.27 14.06
C SER A 290 -4.78 7.55 14.90
N LEU A 291 -3.62 8.23 14.98
CA LEU A 291 -3.51 9.52 15.67
C LEU A 291 -4.41 10.58 15.05
N ASN A 292 -4.44 10.66 13.71
CA ASN A 292 -5.30 11.59 13.00
C ASN A 292 -6.80 11.30 13.25
N ALA A 293 -7.21 10.03 13.24
CA ALA A 293 -8.59 9.62 13.48
C ALA A 293 -9.05 9.95 14.91
N LEU A 294 -8.24 9.62 15.92
CA LEU A 294 -8.51 9.94 17.33
C LEU A 294 -8.58 11.46 17.56
N ALA A 295 -7.65 12.22 16.99
CA ALA A 295 -7.64 13.67 17.08
C ALA A 295 -8.86 14.31 16.40
N ALA A 296 -9.30 13.77 15.25
CA ALA A 296 -10.51 14.22 14.55
C ALA A 296 -11.77 14.01 15.39
N GLY A 297 -11.84 12.92 16.16
CA GLY A 297 -12.87 12.67 17.18
C GLY A 297 -12.73 13.52 18.44
N GLY A 298 -11.69 14.36 18.53
CA GLY A 298 -11.42 15.26 19.64
C GLY A 298 -10.73 14.62 20.83
N GLU A 299 -10.09 13.46 20.68
CA GLU A 299 -9.24 12.90 21.73
C GLU A 299 -7.99 13.78 21.94
N ASP A 300 -7.57 13.92 23.20
CA ASP A 300 -6.33 14.60 23.55
C ASP A 300 -5.15 13.62 23.39
N ILE A 301 -4.67 13.50 22.16
CA ILE A 301 -3.68 12.48 21.79
C ILE A 301 -2.33 12.65 22.51
N ALA A 302 -2.01 13.84 23.04
CA ALA A 302 -0.82 14.03 23.87
C ALA A 302 -0.87 13.22 25.18
N ARG A 303 -2.08 12.86 25.66
CA ARG A 303 -2.26 11.99 26.84
C ARG A 303 -1.94 10.53 26.57
N LEU A 304 -1.73 10.14 25.32
CA LEU A 304 -1.36 8.77 24.96
C LEU A 304 0.07 8.41 25.40
N GLY A 305 0.85 9.39 25.85
CA GLY A 305 2.21 9.24 26.36
C GLY A 305 3.27 9.58 25.32
N THR A 306 4.41 10.10 25.80
CA THR A 306 5.51 10.57 24.94
C THR A 306 6.12 9.47 24.08
N ALA A 307 6.06 8.21 24.52
CA ALA A 307 6.63 7.07 23.81
C ALA A 307 6.12 6.96 22.35
N CYS A 308 4.84 7.29 22.09
CA CYS A 308 4.30 7.29 20.74
C CYS A 308 4.88 8.43 19.88
N LEU A 309 5.03 9.62 20.45
CA LEU A 309 5.68 10.75 19.76
C LEU A 309 7.15 10.45 19.50
N ASP A 310 7.86 9.95 20.51
CA ASP A 310 9.28 9.57 20.41
C ASP A 310 9.49 8.56 19.28
N TRP A 311 8.67 7.50 19.26
CA TRP A 311 8.71 6.49 18.20
C TRP A 311 8.44 7.08 16.80
N LEU A 312 7.43 7.94 16.65
CA LEU A 312 7.12 8.57 15.36
C LEU A 312 8.26 9.49 14.89
N LEU A 313 8.91 10.21 15.80
CA LEU A 313 10.07 11.05 15.48
C LEU A 313 11.28 10.20 15.07
N ASP A 314 11.49 9.05 15.73
CA ASP A 314 12.57 8.11 15.40
C ASP A 314 12.39 7.43 14.04
N CYS A 315 11.14 7.29 13.56
CA CYS A 315 10.84 6.81 12.21
C CYS A 315 11.26 7.78 11.10
N GLN A 316 11.62 9.04 11.43
CA GLN A 316 12.01 10.01 10.41
C GLN A 316 13.37 9.65 9.80
N HIS A 317 13.45 9.61 8.47
CA HIS A 317 14.72 9.34 7.80
C HIS A 317 15.63 10.57 7.86
N LEU A 318 16.62 10.54 8.76
CA LEU A 318 17.58 11.64 8.95
C LEU A 318 18.83 11.55 8.06
N ARG A 319 18.94 10.50 7.24
CA ARG A 319 20.07 10.29 6.32
C ARG A 319 19.57 10.00 4.91
N ARG A 320 20.45 10.17 3.92
CA ARG A 320 20.16 9.80 2.54
C ARG A 320 19.87 8.29 2.46
N HIS A 321 18.71 7.94 1.92
CA HIS A 321 18.25 6.54 1.90
C HIS A 321 19.16 5.68 1.01
N PRO A 322 19.71 4.55 1.49
CA PRO A 322 20.67 3.75 0.71
C PRO A 322 20.07 3.12 -0.55
N PHE A 323 18.81 2.68 -0.47
CA PHE A 323 18.10 2.02 -1.56
C PHE A 323 17.70 2.98 -2.70
N THR A 324 16.91 4.02 -2.41
CA THR A 324 16.41 4.98 -3.42
C THR A 324 17.30 6.20 -3.63
N GLY A 325 18.19 6.50 -2.68
CA GLY A 325 18.98 7.73 -2.68
C GLY A 325 18.18 8.96 -2.27
N ALA A 326 16.96 8.79 -1.74
CA ALA A 326 16.08 9.86 -1.28
C ALA A 326 16.78 10.77 -0.26
N ALA A 327 16.49 12.07 -0.34
CA ALA A 327 16.99 13.05 0.63
C ALA A 327 16.40 12.76 2.03
N PRO A 328 17.10 13.17 3.11
CA PRO A 328 16.56 13.06 4.46
C PRO A 328 15.36 14.00 4.67
N GLY A 329 14.50 13.64 5.62
CA GLY A 329 13.39 14.45 6.13
C GLY A 329 12.01 13.80 6.02
N GLY A 330 11.84 12.80 5.15
CA GLY A 330 10.57 12.08 5.01
C GLY A 330 10.41 10.90 5.97
N TRP A 331 9.21 10.34 6.00
CA TRP A 331 8.83 9.10 6.68
C TRP A 331 8.42 8.06 5.63
N GLY A 332 8.75 6.79 5.87
CA GLY A 332 8.19 5.65 5.14
C GLY A 332 7.17 4.90 5.98
N TRP A 333 6.54 3.89 5.38
CA TRP A 333 5.41 3.16 5.95
C TRP A 333 5.67 2.36 7.24
N SER A 334 6.94 2.11 7.61
CA SER A 334 7.32 1.45 8.86
C SER A 334 8.60 2.02 9.47
N ASP A 335 8.92 1.59 10.69
CA ASP A 335 10.17 1.88 11.40
C ASP A 335 11.36 1.05 10.90
N LEU A 336 11.12 0.09 10.02
CA LEU A 336 12.13 -0.86 9.56
C LEU A 336 13.08 -0.24 8.53
N SER A 337 14.32 -0.70 8.54
CA SER A 337 15.41 -0.15 7.71
C SER A 337 15.19 -0.21 6.19
N GLY A 338 14.29 -1.06 5.71
CA GLY A 338 13.91 -1.16 4.30
C GLY A 338 12.80 -0.21 3.86
N ALA A 339 12.08 0.41 4.81
CA ALA A 339 11.04 1.40 4.51
C ALA A 339 11.65 2.63 3.83
N VAL A 340 10.99 3.11 2.78
CA VAL A 340 11.48 4.23 1.97
C VAL A 340 10.60 5.44 2.24
N PRO A 341 11.17 6.65 2.42
CA PRO A 341 10.35 7.83 2.60
C PRO A 341 9.49 8.14 1.36
N ASP A 342 8.21 8.42 1.59
CA ASP A 342 7.22 8.62 0.54
C ASP A 342 6.21 9.74 0.84
N ALA A 343 5.46 10.14 -0.19
CA ALA A 343 4.48 11.21 -0.17
C ALA A 343 3.07 10.77 0.28
N ASP A 344 2.94 9.60 0.91
CA ASP A 344 1.74 9.20 1.63
C ASP A 344 2.00 9.21 3.15
N ASP A 345 3.09 8.60 3.59
CA ASP A 345 3.50 8.54 4.99
C ASP A 345 4.06 9.87 5.51
N THR A 346 4.83 10.60 4.70
CA THR A 346 5.36 11.91 5.13
C THR A 346 4.23 12.92 5.45
N PRO A 347 3.22 13.14 4.58
CA PRO A 347 2.09 13.98 4.94
C PRO A 347 1.26 13.43 6.12
N GLY A 348 1.11 12.10 6.23
CA GLY A 348 0.45 11.46 7.38
C GLY A 348 1.14 11.82 8.71
N ALA A 349 2.46 11.73 8.75
CA ALA A 349 3.28 12.14 9.89
C ALA A 349 3.18 13.64 10.17
N LEU A 350 3.20 14.50 9.14
CA LEU A 350 3.01 15.94 9.31
C LEU A 350 1.66 16.28 9.94
N LEU A 351 0.58 15.60 9.52
CA LEU A 351 -0.75 15.78 10.09
C LEU A 351 -0.79 15.29 11.54
N ALA A 352 -0.25 14.11 11.84
CA ALA A 352 -0.22 13.55 13.18
C ALA A 352 0.58 14.45 14.15
N LEU A 353 1.74 14.95 13.72
CA LEU A 353 2.55 15.89 14.49
C LEU A 353 1.85 17.25 14.69
N ALA A 354 1.06 17.72 13.72
CA ALA A 354 0.27 18.94 13.88
C ALA A 354 -0.87 18.72 14.89
N CYS A 355 -1.58 17.59 14.82
CA CYS A 355 -2.56 17.22 15.82
C CYS A 355 -1.94 17.10 17.23
N TRP A 356 -0.72 16.57 17.33
CA TRP A 356 -0.01 16.47 18.60
C TRP A 356 0.39 17.84 19.13
N ARG A 357 0.93 18.72 18.27
CA ARG A 357 1.23 20.12 18.58
C ARG A 357 0.00 20.83 19.14
N ASP A 358 -1.16 20.64 18.52
CA ASP A 358 -2.39 21.35 18.85
C ASP A 358 -3.17 20.71 20.01
N ALA A 359 -2.71 19.56 20.52
CA ALA A 359 -3.36 18.86 21.61
C ALA A 359 -3.29 19.65 22.93
N PRO A 360 -4.37 19.69 23.74
CA PRO A 360 -4.40 20.47 24.98
C PRO A 360 -3.33 20.11 26.02
N SER A 361 -2.95 18.82 26.11
CA SER A 361 -1.95 18.35 27.07
C SER A 361 -0.50 18.41 26.54
N CYS A 362 -0.29 18.92 25.32
CA CYS A 362 1.02 18.96 24.66
C CYS A 362 1.98 19.95 25.34
N GLN A 363 3.15 19.46 25.73
CA GLN A 363 4.20 20.23 26.38
C GLN A 363 5.04 21.03 25.37
N ASP A 364 5.70 22.10 25.82
CA ASP A 364 6.51 22.96 24.95
C ASP A 364 7.71 22.24 24.31
N GLU A 365 8.29 21.27 25.03
CA GLU A 365 9.38 20.44 24.49
C GLU A 365 8.87 19.54 23.34
N GLU A 366 7.73 18.88 23.53
CA GLU A 366 7.07 18.06 22.51
C GLU A 366 6.74 18.90 21.28
N ARG A 367 6.16 20.08 21.50
CA ARG A 367 5.81 21.07 20.46
C ARG A 367 7.04 21.48 19.65
N THR A 368 8.17 21.71 20.31
CA THR A 368 9.43 22.09 19.66
C THR A 368 9.98 20.95 18.81
N ARG A 369 10.05 19.73 19.38
CA ARG A 369 10.55 18.53 18.68
C ARG A 369 9.69 18.19 17.45
N ALA A 370 8.36 18.21 17.61
CA ALA A 370 7.41 18.01 16.51
C ALA A 370 7.61 19.05 15.40
N SER A 371 7.81 20.32 15.76
CA SER A 371 8.04 21.40 14.79
C SER A 371 9.33 21.20 14.00
N VAL A 372 10.43 20.84 14.65
CA VAL A 372 11.72 20.59 13.97
C VAL A 372 11.59 19.44 12.97
N ALA A 373 10.98 18.33 13.36
CA ALA A 373 10.77 17.18 12.49
C ALA A 373 9.85 17.55 11.31
N ALA A 374 8.74 18.23 11.58
CA ALA A 374 7.80 18.65 10.55
C ALA A 374 8.44 19.59 9.52
N MET A 375 9.30 20.51 9.96
CA MET A 375 10.02 21.40 9.06
C MET A 375 10.95 20.64 8.09
N ALA A 376 11.55 19.52 8.52
CA ALA A 376 12.33 18.66 7.63
C ALA A 376 11.42 17.92 6.63
N GLY A 377 10.27 17.40 7.07
CA GLY A 377 9.27 16.75 6.21
C GLY A 377 8.70 17.67 5.13
N VAL A 378 8.35 18.91 5.48
CA VAL A 378 7.87 19.91 4.52
C VAL A 378 8.92 20.20 3.45
N ARG A 379 10.18 20.40 3.83
CA ARG A 379 11.27 20.60 2.85
C ARG A 379 11.43 19.40 1.92
N TRP A 380 11.31 18.19 2.47
CA TRP A 380 11.36 16.95 1.69
C TRP A 380 10.22 16.90 0.66
N LEU A 381 8.96 17.10 1.06
CA LEU A 381 7.80 17.13 0.17
C LEU A 381 7.93 18.17 -0.94
N LEU A 382 8.37 19.39 -0.59
CA LEU A 382 8.59 20.45 -1.58
C LEU A 382 9.70 20.10 -2.58
N SER A 383 10.63 19.21 -2.24
CA SER A 383 11.73 18.80 -3.11
C SER A 383 11.29 17.76 -4.16
N ILE A 384 10.24 16.98 -3.87
CA ILE A 384 9.79 15.88 -4.72
C ILE A 384 8.60 16.21 -5.64
N GLN A 385 7.95 17.38 -5.47
CA GLN A 385 6.83 17.80 -6.33
C GLN A 385 7.21 17.79 -7.81
N ASN A 386 6.36 17.17 -8.63
CA ASN A 386 6.57 17.04 -10.07
C ASN A 386 6.30 18.35 -10.82
N ARG A 387 6.70 18.40 -12.10
CA ARG A 387 6.49 19.56 -12.98
C ARG A 387 5.01 19.80 -13.29
N ASP A 388 4.20 18.74 -13.31
CA ASP A 388 2.74 18.85 -13.47
C ASP A 388 2.04 19.44 -12.24
N GLY A 389 2.75 19.61 -11.11
CA GLY A 389 2.20 20.21 -9.89
C GLY A 389 1.67 19.21 -8.89
N GLY A 390 1.53 17.93 -9.26
CA GLY A 390 1.18 16.89 -8.29
C GLY A 390 2.40 16.29 -7.60
N TRP A 391 2.14 15.37 -6.67
CA TRP A 391 3.15 14.63 -5.92
C TRP A 391 3.23 13.17 -6.35
N PRO A 392 4.44 12.67 -6.67
CA PRO A 392 4.71 11.24 -6.84
C PRO A 392 4.82 10.54 -5.50
N THR A 393 4.94 9.20 -5.49
CA THR A 393 5.10 8.44 -4.25
C THR A 393 6.48 8.66 -3.63
N PHE A 394 7.57 8.28 -4.32
CA PHE A 394 8.90 8.22 -3.69
C PHE A 394 9.85 9.33 -4.11
N CYS A 395 9.88 9.68 -5.40
CA CYS A 395 10.87 10.62 -5.90
C CYS A 395 10.37 11.45 -7.08
N ARG A 396 11.02 12.61 -7.25
CA ARG A 396 10.76 13.50 -8.38
C ARG A 396 11.21 12.84 -9.68
N GLY A 397 10.26 12.62 -10.58
CA GLY A 397 10.52 11.96 -11.86
C GLY A 397 10.02 12.76 -13.06
N TRP A 398 10.00 12.09 -14.22
CA TRP A 398 9.51 12.65 -15.49
C TRP A 398 8.04 12.28 -15.77
N GLY A 399 7.37 11.59 -14.84
CA GLY A 399 5.96 11.19 -14.95
C GLY A 399 5.68 10.02 -15.90
N THR A 400 6.70 9.30 -16.36
CA THR A 400 6.57 8.21 -17.34
C THR A 400 6.39 6.82 -16.74
N LEU A 401 6.72 6.64 -15.45
CA LEU A 401 6.57 5.38 -14.73
C LEU A 401 5.54 5.52 -13.59
N PRO A 402 4.86 4.43 -13.16
CA PRO A 402 3.76 4.48 -12.21
C PRO A 402 4.03 5.08 -10.82
N PHE A 403 5.29 5.22 -10.40
CA PHE A 403 5.70 5.75 -9.08
C PHE A 403 6.35 7.15 -9.18
N ASP A 404 6.76 7.55 -10.38
CA ASP A 404 7.23 8.90 -10.71
C ASP A 404 6.08 9.79 -11.21
N ARG A 405 4.90 9.20 -11.45
CA ARG A 405 3.67 9.93 -11.79
C ARG A 405 3.04 10.47 -10.53
N SER A 406 2.44 11.65 -10.67
CA SER A 406 1.67 12.25 -9.61
C SER A 406 0.35 11.51 -9.39
N GLY A 407 -0.01 11.23 -8.13
CA GLY A 407 -1.29 10.65 -7.71
C GLY A 407 -2.26 11.72 -7.19
N ALA A 408 -3.57 11.54 -7.37
CA ALA A 408 -4.56 12.51 -6.88
C ALA A 408 -4.69 12.48 -5.35
N ASP A 409 -4.82 11.27 -4.79
CA ASP A 409 -4.74 10.97 -3.36
C ASP A 409 -3.45 11.50 -2.72
N LEU A 410 -2.29 11.17 -3.31
CA LEU A 410 -0.98 11.63 -2.82
C LEU A 410 -0.85 13.15 -2.86
N THR A 411 -1.33 13.79 -3.94
CA THR A 411 -1.31 15.25 -4.07
C THR A 411 -2.22 15.90 -3.02
N ALA A 412 -3.42 15.35 -2.79
CA ALA A 412 -4.32 15.83 -1.76
C ALA A 412 -3.72 15.68 -0.36
N HIS A 413 -3.09 14.53 -0.07
CA HIS A 413 -2.46 14.27 1.20
C HIS A 413 -1.28 15.24 1.46
N ALA A 414 -0.41 15.42 0.46
CA ALA A 414 0.69 16.38 0.52
C ALA A 414 0.21 17.82 0.75
N ILE A 415 -0.87 18.26 0.07
CA ILE A 415 -1.47 19.58 0.31
C ILE A 415 -1.90 19.72 1.78
N ARG A 416 -2.62 18.74 2.33
CA ARG A 416 -3.06 18.76 3.73
C ARG A 416 -1.87 18.83 4.69
N GLY A 417 -0.84 18.00 4.49
CA GLY A 417 0.36 18.00 5.32
C GLY A 417 1.12 19.33 5.27
N LEU A 418 1.21 19.98 4.11
CA LEU A 418 1.82 21.31 3.97
C LEU A 418 1.00 22.39 4.71
N LEU A 419 -0.33 22.38 4.52
CA LEU A 419 -1.22 23.39 5.11
C LEU A 419 -1.29 23.30 6.64
N ALA A 420 -1.13 22.12 7.24
CA ALA A 420 -1.09 21.92 8.69
C ALA A 420 0.06 22.65 9.41
N TRP A 421 1.08 23.07 8.64
CA TRP A 421 2.25 23.79 9.13
C TRP A 421 2.41 25.18 8.48
N ARG A 422 1.37 25.70 7.83
CA ARG A 422 1.46 26.94 7.04
C ARG A 422 1.94 28.15 7.84
N ASP A 423 1.48 28.26 9.09
CA ASP A 423 1.75 29.40 9.97
C ASP A 423 3.08 29.28 10.74
N SER A 424 3.80 28.15 10.58
CA SER A 424 5.05 27.88 11.29
C SER A 424 6.29 28.50 10.63
N TRP A 425 6.14 29.17 9.48
CA TRP A 425 7.25 29.64 8.64
C TRP A 425 7.48 31.16 8.67
N THR A 426 7.03 31.85 9.72
CA THR A 426 7.15 33.32 9.84
C THR A 426 8.60 33.82 9.74
N SER A 427 9.58 33.00 10.12
CA SER A 427 11.01 33.28 10.01
C SER A 427 11.65 32.91 8.67
N GLU A 428 10.94 32.21 7.77
CA GLU A 428 11.42 31.75 6.45
C GLU A 428 10.45 32.14 5.31
N PRO A 429 10.28 33.44 5.01
CA PRO A 429 9.24 33.92 4.08
C PRO A 429 9.37 33.37 2.66
N GLN A 430 10.59 33.08 2.19
CA GLN A 430 10.80 32.45 0.88
C GLN A 430 10.27 31.01 0.83
N LEU A 431 10.39 30.28 1.95
CA LEU A 431 9.90 28.91 2.05
C LEU A 431 8.37 28.89 2.17
N ALA A 432 7.79 29.80 2.95
CA ALA A 432 6.35 30.04 2.99
C ALA A 432 5.79 30.30 1.58
N ALA A 433 6.39 31.25 0.83
CA ALA A 433 5.97 31.54 -0.55
C ALA A 433 6.18 30.36 -1.52
N ARG A 434 7.18 29.50 -1.28
CA ARG A 434 7.37 28.26 -2.06
C ARG A 434 6.28 27.23 -1.74
N MET A 435 5.90 27.10 -0.48
CA MET A 435 4.84 26.21 -0.02
C MET A 435 3.48 26.63 -0.62
N GLU A 436 3.12 27.91 -0.52
CA GLU A 436 1.88 28.42 -1.14
C GLU A 436 1.82 28.12 -2.64
N ARG A 437 2.89 28.42 -3.38
CA ARG A 437 2.98 28.08 -4.81
C ARG A 437 2.89 26.58 -5.08
N ALA A 438 3.44 25.74 -4.19
CA ALA A 438 3.34 24.30 -4.33
C ALA A 438 1.90 23.83 -4.13
N VAL A 439 1.18 24.36 -3.13
CA VAL A 439 -0.23 24.07 -2.86
C VAL A 439 -1.10 24.46 -4.06
N GLU A 440 -0.95 25.66 -4.62
CA GLU A 440 -1.71 26.08 -5.82
C GLU A 440 -1.48 25.16 -7.01
N ARG A 441 -0.21 24.80 -7.26
CA ARG A 441 0.13 23.86 -8.33
C ARG A 441 -0.48 22.47 -8.10
N GLY A 442 -0.60 22.06 -6.84
CA GLY A 442 -1.30 20.83 -6.45
C GLY A 442 -2.78 20.88 -6.80
N PHE A 443 -3.49 21.95 -6.45
CA PHE A 443 -4.90 22.12 -6.83
C PHE A 443 -5.11 22.19 -8.34
N GLU A 444 -4.20 22.84 -9.08
CA GLU A 444 -4.25 22.88 -10.54
C GLU A 444 -4.00 21.50 -11.17
N PHE A 445 -3.16 20.66 -10.54
CA PHE A 445 -3.05 19.24 -10.90
C PHE A 445 -4.37 18.49 -10.64
N LEU A 446 -4.95 18.63 -9.44
CA LEU A 446 -6.20 17.95 -9.07
C LEU A 446 -7.35 18.35 -10.02
N ARG A 447 -7.47 19.63 -10.35
CA ARG A 447 -8.47 20.14 -11.30
C ARG A 447 -8.36 19.45 -12.67
N ARG A 448 -7.14 19.19 -13.17
CA ARG A 448 -6.93 18.49 -14.44
C ARG A 448 -7.14 16.98 -14.36
N LYS A 449 -7.13 16.40 -13.17
CA LYS A 449 -7.32 14.97 -12.93
C LYS A 449 -8.75 14.58 -12.55
N GLN A 450 -9.61 15.56 -12.26
CA GLN A 450 -11.01 15.30 -11.97
C GLN A 450 -11.70 14.70 -13.20
N THR A 451 -12.51 13.66 -13.02
CA THR A 451 -13.37 13.13 -14.09
C THR A 451 -14.48 14.12 -14.44
N SER A 452 -15.13 13.93 -15.59
CA SER A 452 -16.31 14.73 -15.96
C SER A 452 -17.48 14.59 -14.98
N GLU A 453 -17.51 13.50 -14.22
CA GLU A 453 -18.54 13.22 -13.20
C GLU A 453 -18.18 13.79 -11.82
N GLY A 454 -16.94 14.25 -11.63
CA GLY A 454 -16.50 14.88 -10.37
C GLY A 454 -15.56 14.07 -9.50
N ALA A 455 -15.26 12.83 -9.88
CA ALA A 455 -14.46 11.92 -9.07
C ALA A 455 -12.96 12.06 -9.31
N TRP A 456 -12.16 11.51 -8.39
CA TRP A 456 -10.73 11.27 -8.58
C TRP A 456 -10.37 9.81 -8.34
N LEU A 457 -9.41 9.32 -9.11
CA LEU A 457 -8.86 7.98 -8.96
C LEU A 457 -7.59 8.02 -8.09
N PRO A 458 -7.50 7.19 -7.05
CA PRO A 458 -6.30 7.04 -6.23
C PRO A 458 -5.24 6.19 -6.94
N LEU A 459 -4.02 6.23 -6.43
CA LEU A 459 -2.90 5.45 -6.97
C LEU A 459 -2.72 4.10 -6.28
N TRP A 460 -2.82 4.07 -4.94
CA TRP A 460 -2.51 2.90 -4.11
C TRP A 460 -3.72 2.19 -3.54
N PHE A 461 -4.92 2.58 -3.96
CA PHE A 461 -6.17 2.03 -3.47
C PHE A 461 -7.07 1.62 -4.63
N GLY A 462 -7.73 0.48 -4.50
CA GLY A 462 -8.58 -0.12 -5.52
C GLY A 462 -9.85 -0.71 -4.92
N ASN A 463 -10.71 -1.22 -5.79
CA ASN A 463 -11.85 -2.04 -5.40
C ASN A 463 -11.88 -3.28 -6.31
N GLN A 464 -11.76 -4.48 -5.72
CA GLN A 464 -11.71 -5.75 -6.45
C GLN A 464 -13.00 -6.08 -7.21
N ASP A 465 -14.12 -5.56 -6.75
CA ASP A 465 -15.45 -5.79 -7.33
C ASP A 465 -15.78 -4.74 -8.41
N HIS A 466 -14.98 -3.67 -8.52
CA HIS A 466 -15.08 -2.74 -9.62
C HIS A 466 -14.47 -3.35 -10.90
N PRO A 467 -15.15 -3.34 -12.06
CA PRO A 467 -14.67 -3.98 -13.30
C PRO A 467 -13.30 -3.49 -13.80
N ARG A 468 -12.92 -2.28 -13.42
CA ARG A 468 -11.60 -1.67 -13.73
C ARG A 468 -10.60 -1.71 -12.56
N GLU A 469 -10.95 -2.36 -11.46
CA GLU A 469 -10.13 -2.40 -10.23
C GLU A 469 -9.87 -0.99 -9.64
N GLU A 470 -10.77 -0.02 -9.90
CA GLU A 470 -10.62 1.40 -9.54
C GLU A 470 -11.43 1.73 -8.28
N ASN A 471 -10.95 2.66 -7.45
CA ASN A 471 -11.66 3.13 -6.25
C ASN A 471 -11.89 4.64 -6.24
N PRO A 472 -12.88 5.15 -7.01
CA PRO A 472 -13.17 6.58 -7.03
C PRO A 472 -13.72 7.10 -5.68
N VAL A 473 -14.31 6.26 -4.82
CA VAL A 473 -14.76 6.67 -3.48
C VAL A 473 -13.56 7.10 -2.63
N TYR A 474 -12.53 6.26 -2.54
CA TYR A 474 -11.31 6.57 -1.80
C TYR A 474 -10.65 7.84 -2.32
N GLY A 475 -10.39 7.90 -3.63
CA GLY A 475 -9.70 9.04 -4.24
C GLY A 475 -10.46 10.35 -4.05
N THR A 476 -11.78 10.34 -4.25
CA THR A 476 -12.63 11.53 -4.11
C THR A 476 -12.71 11.98 -2.66
N ALA A 477 -12.89 11.06 -1.71
CA ALA A 477 -12.94 11.38 -0.28
C ALA A 477 -11.64 12.07 0.19
N LYS A 478 -10.47 11.53 -0.18
CA LYS A 478 -9.18 12.13 0.18
C LYS A 478 -8.96 13.51 -0.43
N VAL A 479 -9.40 13.73 -1.68
CA VAL A 479 -9.30 15.04 -2.34
C VAL A 479 -10.22 16.08 -1.68
N VAL A 480 -11.45 15.71 -1.32
CA VAL A 480 -12.39 16.60 -0.62
C VAL A 480 -11.82 17.10 0.71
N LEU A 481 -11.12 16.25 1.47
CA LEU A 481 -10.41 16.66 2.70
C LEU A 481 -9.29 17.69 2.45
N ALA A 482 -8.68 17.72 1.26
CA ALA A 482 -7.70 18.75 0.91
C ALA A 482 -8.37 20.09 0.60
N TYR A 483 -9.56 20.08 -0.02
CA TYR A 483 -10.37 21.29 -0.21
C TYR A 483 -10.83 21.87 1.13
N GLU A 484 -11.18 21.04 2.11
CA GLU A 484 -11.45 21.47 3.49
C GLU A 484 -10.24 22.17 4.11
N ALA A 485 -9.08 21.51 4.11
CA ALA A 485 -7.87 22.05 4.73
C ALA A 485 -7.40 23.39 4.13
N ALA A 486 -7.81 23.69 2.89
CA ALA A 486 -7.49 24.92 2.18
C ALA A 486 -8.59 26.00 2.25
N ASP A 487 -9.70 25.75 2.98
CA ASP A 487 -10.88 26.62 3.03
C ASP A 487 -11.49 26.88 1.62
N ARG A 488 -11.56 25.84 0.78
CA ARG A 488 -11.98 25.91 -0.65
C ARG A 488 -13.24 25.11 -0.99
N LEU A 489 -14.14 24.94 -0.03
CA LEU A 489 -15.35 24.14 -0.23
C LEU A 489 -16.26 24.71 -1.34
N ASP A 490 -16.29 26.03 -1.52
CA ASP A 490 -17.09 26.70 -2.56
C ASP A 490 -16.61 26.47 -4.00
N CYS A 491 -15.42 25.88 -4.20
CA CYS A 491 -14.91 25.60 -5.53
C CYS A 491 -15.85 24.62 -6.28
N PRO A 492 -16.19 24.87 -7.56
CA PRO A 492 -17.06 23.99 -8.34
C PRO A 492 -16.61 22.52 -8.37
N GLN A 493 -15.30 22.29 -8.35
CA GLN A 493 -14.69 20.95 -8.32
C GLN A 493 -15.05 20.21 -7.04
N CYS A 494 -14.97 20.87 -5.88
CA CYS A 494 -15.33 20.27 -4.59
C CYS A 494 -16.83 19.97 -4.52
N GLN A 495 -17.65 20.90 -5.00
CA GLN A 495 -19.11 20.75 -5.03
C GLN A 495 -19.56 19.59 -5.92
N LEU A 496 -18.94 19.43 -7.10
CA LEU A 496 -19.21 18.31 -7.98
C LEU A 496 -18.80 16.97 -7.35
N ALA A 497 -17.68 16.95 -6.63
CA ALA A 497 -17.20 15.76 -5.92
C ALA A 497 -18.10 15.34 -4.76
N ILE A 498 -18.62 16.29 -3.98
CA ILE A 498 -19.61 16.04 -2.92
C ILE A 498 -20.89 15.44 -3.51
N ARG A 499 -21.38 15.99 -4.62
CA ARG A 499 -22.55 15.42 -5.33
C ARG A 499 -22.27 14.01 -5.82
N TRP A 500 -21.13 13.79 -6.45
CA TRP A 500 -20.72 12.47 -6.91
C TRP A 500 -20.67 11.45 -5.75
N LEU A 501 -20.14 11.82 -4.58
CA LEU A 501 -20.15 10.95 -3.40
C LEU A 501 -21.57 10.62 -2.92
N CYS A 502 -22.50 11.59 -2.95
CA CYS A 502 -23.91 11.33 -2.64
C CYS A 502 -24.51 10.31 -3.63
N ASP A 503 -24.27 10.52 -4.92
CA ASP A 503 -24.81 9.67 -5.99
C ASP A 503 -24.21 8.26 -6.00
N ALA A 504 -23.01 8.09 -5.45
CA ALA A 504 -22.31 6.82 -5.32
C ALA A 504 -22.74 5.97 -4.11
N GLN A 505 -23.70 6.43 -3.30
CA GLN A 505 -24.21 5.66 -2.16
C GLN A 505 -25.01 4.44 -2.64
N ASN A 506 -24.76 3.28 -2.03
CA ASN A 506 -25.48 2.05 -2.30
C ASN A 506 -26.89 2.07 -1.67
N GLN A 507 -27.77 1.19 -2.15
CA GLN A 507 -29.14 1.06 -1.63
C GLN A 507 -29.20 0.66 -0.15
N ASP A 508 -28.15 0.04 0.37
CA ASP A 508 -28.05 -0.33 1.80
C ASP A 508 -27.61 0.86 2.68
N GLY A 509 -27.26 2.00 2.08
CA GLY A 509 -26.80 3.21 2.75
C GLY A 509 -25.28 3.32 2.89
N GLY A 510 -24.52 2.28 2.56
CA GLY A 510 -23.06 2.33 2.58
C GLY A 510 -22.44 2.72 1.23
N TRP A 511 -21.12 2.65 1.16
CA TRP A 511 -20.34 2.78 -0.08
C TRP A 511 -19.45 1.54 -0.24
N GLY A 512 -19.22 1.13 -1.47
CA GLY A 512 -18.38 -0.02 -1.81
C GLY A 512 -18.61 -0.47 -3.24
N GLY A 513 -18.26 -1.72 -3.55
CA GLY A 513 -18.43 -2.27 -4.88
C GLY A 513 -19.89 -2.47 -5.24
N SER A 514 -20.55 -1.42 -5.77
CA SER A 514 -21.66 -1.47 -6.72
C SER A 514 -21.39 -0.42 -7.78
N PHE A 515 -21.54 -0.77 -9.05
CA PHE A 515 -21.77 0.24 -10.09
C PHE A 515 -23.17 0.01 -10.65
N ALA A 516 -24.15 0.69 -10.07
CA ALA A 516 -25.45 0.90 -10.70
C ALA A 516 -25.31 1.91 -11.84
N ALA A 517 -24.74 1.48 -12.97
CA ALA A 517 -24.99 2.09 -14.28
C ALA A 517 -24.73 1.09 -15.40
N VAL A 518 -25.71 0.24 -15.70
CA VAL A 518 -25.79 -0.46 -16.99
C VAL A 518 -27.11 -0.14 -17.66
N ARG A 519 -27.04 0.44 -18.86
CA ARG A 519 -27.91 0.01 -19.95
C ARG A 519 -27.07 -0.21 -21.20
N THR A 520 -26.59 -1.44 -21.35
CA THR A 520 -26.38 -2.05 -22.66
C THR A 520 -27.05 -3.42 -22.61
N GLU A 521 -28.03 -3.59 -23.49
CA GLU A 521 -28.92 -4.74 -23.55
C GLU A 521 -28.18 -6.05 -23.87
N GLY A 522 -28.55 -7.14 -23.18
CA GLY A 522 -28.53 -8.48 -23.78
C GLY A 522 -27.84 -9.61 -23.01
N LYS A 523 -28.68 -10.46 -22.38
CA LYS A 523 -28.57 -11.92 -22.16
C LYS A 523 -27.72 -12.47 -20.99
N SER A 524 -28.42 -12.59 -19.86
CA SER A 524 -28.54 -13.74 -18.94
C SER A 524 -27.34 -14.67 -18.70
N ARG A 525 -26.61 -14.43 -17.58
CA ARG A 525 -25.93 -15.46 -16.78
C ARG A 525 -25.58 -15.04 -15.33
N VAL A 526 -26.33 -14.11 -14.71
CA VAL A 526 -25.82 -13.25 -13.60
C VAL A 526 -26.30 -13.58 -12.17
N ILE A 527 -27.19 -14.55 -11.95
CA ILE A 527 -27.99 -14.55 -10.69
C ILE A 527 -27.21 -14.92 -9.40
N LEU A 528 -26.02 -15.54 -9.44
CA LEU A 528 -25.23 -15.82 -8.22
C LEU A 528 -24.09 -14.81 -7.95
N ALA A 529 -23.62 -14.08 -8.97
CA ALA A 529 -22.56 -13.08 -8.81
C ALA A 529 -23.10 -11.69 -8.42
N GLU A 530 -24.36 -11.39 -8.77
CA GLU A 530 -25.03 -10.10 -8.53
C GLU A 530 -25.25 -9.77 -7.04
N ILE A 531 -25.25 -10.76 -6.14
CA ILE A 531 -25.43 -10.55 -4.70
C ILE A 531 -24.10 -10.15 -4.02
N ALA A 532 -22.96 -10.54 -4.57
CA ALA A 532 -21.65 -10.15 -4.07
C ALA A 532 -21.18 -8.78 -4.62
N SER A 533 -21.55 -8.45 -5.86
CA SER A 533 -21.12 -7.24 -6.58
C SER A 533 -21.86 -5.95 -6.20
N ASN A 534 -22.45 -5.89 -5.00
CA ASN A 534 -23.21 -4.75 -4.46
C ASN A 534 -22.92 -4.48 -2.97
N ALA A 535 -21.81 -5.01 -2.43
CA ALA A 535 -21.56 -4.95 -1.00
C ALA A 535 -20.82 -3.66 -0.60
N SER A 536 -21.43 -2.92 0.32
CA SER A 536 -20.77 -1.81 1.01
C SER A 536 -19.68 -2.32 1.96
N SER A 537 -18.53 -1.64 1.97
CA SER A 537 -17.41 -1.92 2.86
C SER A 537 -17.35 -0.89 3.99
N VAL A 538 -16.76 -1.27 5.13
CA VAL A 538 -16.58 -0.35 6.27
C VAL A 538 -15.63 0.77 5.88
N GLU A 539 -14.57 0.42 5.16
CA GLU A 539 -13.54 1.34 4.73
C GLU A 539 -14.09 2.43 3.79
N GLU A 540 -14.77 2.04 2.71
CA GLU A 540 -15.28 3.01 1.73
C GLU A 540 -16.46 3.82 2.30
N THR A 541 -17.33 3.18 3.09
CA THR A 541 -18.42 3.89 3.78
C THR A 541 -17.89 4.94 4.74
N ALA A 542 -16.90 4.61 5.55
CA ALA A 542 -16.32 5.55 6.50
C ALA A 542 -15.57 6.69 5.79
N LEU A 543 -14.82 6.41 4.71
CA LEU A 543 -14.14 7.43 3.91
C LEU A 543 -15.13 8.41 3.26
N ALA A 544 -16.21 7.89 2.67
CA ALA A 544 -17.26 8.73 2.08
C ALA A 544 -17.93 9.62 3.13
N LEU A 545 -18.29 9.04 4.29
CA LEU A 545 -18.87 9.80 5.40
C LEU A 545 -17.92 10.86 5.95
N GLU A 546 -16.64 10.55 6.13
CA GLU A 546 -15.65 11.53 6.58
C GLU A 546 -15.61 12.76 5.67
N ALA A 547 -15.69 12.55 4.35
CA ALA A 547 -15.71 13.61 3.35
C ALA A 547 -17.04 14.38 3.31
N LEU A 548 -18.17 13.67 3.34
CA LEU A 548 -19.51 14.28 3.27
C LEU A 548 -19.85 15.11 4.54
N LEU A 549 -19.32 14.70 5.70
CA LEU A 549 -19.51 15.41 6.97
C LEU A 549 -18.67 16.70 7.09
N ILE A 550 -17.86 17.06 6.08
CA ILE A 550 -17.16 18.35 6.03
C ILE A 550 -18.13 19.50 5.82
N ASP A 551 -19.10 19.34 4.93
CA ASP A 551 -20.15 20.33 4.65
C ASP A 551 -21.55 19.69 4.65
N PRO A 552 -22.03 19.29 5.84
CA PRO A 552 -23.29 18.59 6.00
C PRO A 552 -24.50 19.41 5.56
N GLY A 553 -24.37 20.74 5.43
CA GLY A 553 -25.43 21.62 4.94
C GLY A 553 -25.67 21.50 3.44
N ARG A 554 -24.69 20.98 2.68
CA ARG A 554 -24.80 20.76 1.23
C ARG A 554 -25.09 19.32 0.84
N VAL A 555 -25.21 18.44 1.83
CA VAL A 555 -25.47 17.01 1.64
C VAL A 555 -26.91 16.70 2.08
N PRO A 556 -27.67 15.92 1.30
CA PRO A 556 -28.98 15.45 1.73
C PRO A 556 -28.89 14.71 3.08
N GLN A 557 -29.76 15.05 4.02
CA GLN A 557 -29.68 14.53 5.39
C GLN A 557 -29.93 13.02 5.48
N ASP A 558 -30.70 12.47 4.55
CA ASP A 558 -30.95 11.05 4.40
C ASP A 558 -29.69 10.29 3.99
N VAL A 559 -28.87 10.84 3.08
CA VAL A 559 -27.58 10.24 2.67
C VAL A 559 -26.66 10.07 3.88
N ILE A 560 -26.48 11.15 4.66
CA ILE A 560 -25.65 11.11 5.89
C ILE A 560 -26.24 10.12 6.91
N SER A 561 -27.55 10.21 7.16
CA SER A 561 -28.20 9.39 8.20
C SER A 561 -28.16 7.91 7.86
N GLN A 562 -28.38 7.53 6.60
CA GLN A 562 -28.31 6.14 6.15
C GLN A 562 -26.89 5.58 6.30
N GLY A 563 -25.87 6.32 5.88
CA GLY A 563 -24.48 5.87 6.02
C GLY A 563 -24.02 5.76 7.47
N LEU A 564 -24.33 6.76 8.32
CA LEU A 564 -24.00 6.70 9.74
C LEU A 564 -24.73 5.55 10.44
N ASN A 565 -25.99 5.29 10.10
CA ASN A 565 -26.74 4.16 10.64
C ASN A 565 -26.16 2.82 10.17
N TRP A 566 -25.81 2.68 8.89
CA TRP A 566 -25.15 1.49 8.35
C TRP A 566 -23.87 1.18 9.13
N LEU A 567 -22.99 2.19 9.29
CA LEU A 567 -21.72 2.04 9.99
C LEU A 567 -21.93 1.73 11.49
N THR A 568 -22.90 2.38 12.12
CA THR A 568 -23.24 2.16 13.53
C THR A 568 -23.76 0.75 13.79
N VAL A 569 -24.61 0.21 12.92
CA VAL A 569 -25.10 -1.17 13.02
C VAL A 569 -23.93 -2.16 12.92
N ARG A 570 -22.98 -1.93 12.00
CA ARG A 570 -21.77 -2.75 11.88
C ARG A 570 -20.95 -2.72 13.17
N VAL A 571 -20.81 -1.54 13.78
CA VAL A 571 -20.14 -1.38 15.08
C VAL A 571 -20.84 -2.18 16.17
N GLN A 572 -22.15 -2.02 16.31
CA GLN A 572 -22.95 -2.73 17.32
C GLN A 572 -22.82 -4.26 17.19
N GLN A 573 -22.85 -4.76 15.95
CA GLN A 573 -22.74 -6.18 15.65
C GLN A 573 -21.31 -6.74 15.68
N GLY A 574 -20.28 -5.91 15.88
CA GLY A 574 -18.88 -6.36 15.83
C GLY A 574 -18.33 -6.62 14.43
N THR A 575 -19.16 -6.51 13.40
CA THR A 575 -18.80 -6.79 11.99
C THR A 575 -17.94 -5.71 11.34
N TYR A 576 -17.83 -4.52 11.95
CA TYR A 576 -16.88 -3.48 11.53
C TYR A 576 -15.40 -3.90 11.58
N ARG A 577 -15.05 -5.02 12.23
CA ARG A 577 -13.69 -5.57 12.20
C ARG A 577 -13.41 -6.40 10.94
N GLN A 578 -14.41 -6.63 10.09
CA GLN A 578 -14.24 -7.28 8.80
C GLN A 578 -13.59 -6.28 7.84
N ASN A 579 -12.34 -6.54 7.47
CA ASN A 579 -11.61 -5.73 6.50
C ASN A 579 -11.78 -6.26 5.07
N SER A 580 -11.59 -5.34 4.12
CA SER A 580 -11.80 -5.53 2.68
C SER A 580 -10.48 -5.36 1.91
N PRO A 581 -10.23 -6.13 0.84
CA PRO A 581 -9.08 -5.88 -0.04
C PRO A 581 -9.24 -4.55 -0.80
N ILE A 582 -8.68 -3.49 -0.22
CA ILE A 582 -8.75 -2.12 -0.75
C ILE A 582 -7.37 -1.58 -1.13
N GLY A 583 -6.31 -2.13 -0.53
CA GLY A 583 -4.95 -1.65 -0.72
C GLY A 583 -4.28 -2.30 -1.93
N PHE A 584 -3.46 -1.52 -2.62
CA PHE A 584 -2.52 -2.02 -3.60
C PHE A 584 -1.09 -1.91 -3.09
N TYR A 585 -0.42 -3.05 -2.94
CA TYR A 585 1.02 -3.09 -2.83
C TYR A 585 1.61 -3.02 -4.24
N PHE A 586 2.36 -1.96 -4.51
CA PHE A 586 2.64 -1.53 -5.87
C PHE A 586 1.36 -1.43 -6.74
N ALA A 587 1.47 -1.34 -8.07
CA ALA A 587 0.34 -0.87 -8.89
C ALA A 587 -0.86 -1.84 -8.99
N LYS A 588 -0.73 -3.13 -8.62
CA LYS A 588 -1.73 -4.18 -8.92
C LYS A 588 -1.74 -5.41 -7.98
N LEU A 589 -1.08 -5.39 -6.81
CA LEU A 589 -1.10 -6.51 -5.87
C LEU A 589 -2.00 -6.17 -4.70
N TRP A 590 -3.05 -6.94 -4.45
CA TRP A 590 -4.01 -6.60 -3.41
C TRP A 590 -3.51 -6.92 -2.01
N TYR A 591 -3.88 -6.07 -1.05
CA TYR A 591 -3.83 -6.38 0.38
C TYR A 591 -5.07 -5.84 1.10
N HIS A 592 -5.38 -6.43 2.24
CA HIS A 592 -6.22 -5.82 3.27
C HIS A 592 -5.38 -5.56 4.52
N GLU A 593 -5.81 -4.60 5.33
CA GLU A 593 -5.15 -4.26 6.59
C GLU A 593 -6.17 -4.27 7.73
N ARG A 594 -5.82 -4.95 8.82
CA ARG A 594 -6.66 -5.19 10.00
C ARG A 594 -7.13 -3.90 10.68
N LEU A 595 -6.33 -2.85 10.71
CA LEU A 595 -6.69 -1.59 11.38
C LEU A 595 -7.50 -0.62 10.51
N TYR A 596 -7.50 -0.74 9.19
CA TYR A 596 -8.20 0.20 8.30
C TYR A 596 -9.66 0.45 8.68
N PRO A 597 -10.51 -0.58 8.90
CA PRO A 597 -11.89 -0.31 9.20
C PRO A 597 -12.09 0.33 10.59
N LEU A 598 -11.22 0.04 11.58
CA LEU A 598 -11.24 0.71 12.89
C LEU A 598 -10.87 2.19 12.75
N VAL A 599 -9.78 2.47 12.05
CA VAL A 599 -9.23 3.82 11.89
C VAL A 599 -10.19 4.71 11.10
N PHE A 600 -10.72 4.23 9.98
CA PHE A 600 -11.64 5.01 9.17
C PHE A 600 -12.98 5.20 9.89
N ALA A 601 -13.51 4.17 10.57
CA ALA A 601 -14.74 4.31 11.35
C ALA A 601 -14.58 5.31 12.52
N ALA A 602 -13.44 5.31 13.21
CA ALA A 602 -13.13 6.28 14.26
C ALA A 602 -13.15 7.72 13.71
N ALA A 603 -12.49 7.95 12.57
CA ALA A 603 -12.47 9.26 11.93
C ALA A 603 -13.87 9.75 11.53
N ALA A 604 -14.65 8.91 10.85
CA ALA A 604 -15.98 9.25 10.36
C ALA A 604 -16.99 9.50 11.50
N LEU A 605 -17.08 8.58 12.46
CA LEU A 605 -17.99 8.70 13.61
C LEU A 605 -17.56 9.83 14.55
N GLY A 606 -16.25 10.04 14.72
CA GLY A 606 -15.71 11.14 15.52
C GLY A 606 -16.07 12.50 14.95
N ARG A 607 -15.97 12.65 13.63
CA ARG A 607 -16.43 13.86 12.93
C ARG A 607 -17.93 14.09 13.11
N ALA A 608 -18.74 13.03 12.98
CA ALA A 608 -20.19 13.12 13.21
C ALA A 608 -20.50 13.62 14.63
N VAL A 609 -19.90 13.00 15.66
CA VAL A 609 -20.09 13.40 17.07
C VAL A 609 -19.71 14.87 17.28
N ARG A 610 -18.56 15.31 16.76
CA ARG A 610 -18.10 16.71 16.85
C ARG A 610 -19.06 17.70 16.20
N GLN A 611 -19.69 17.32 15.10
CA GLN A 611 -20.71 18.15 14.47
C GLN A 611 -21.98 18.26 15.33
N GLY A 612 -22.38 17.16 15.97
CA GLY A 612 -23.50 17.14 16.93
C GLY A 612 -23.26 18.07 18.12
N GLU A 613 -22.04 18.05 18.67
CA GLU A 613 -21.61 18.95 19.75
C GLU A 613 -21.68 20.43 19.33
N ARG A 614 -21.10 20.77 18.17
CA ARG A 614 -21.13 22.15 17.63
C ARG A 614 -22.55 22.66 17.38
N SER A 615 -23.47 21.77 17.03
CA SER A 615 -24.88 22.09 16.81
C SER A 615 -25.69 22.18 18.11
N GLY A 616 -25.04 22.04 19.27
CA GLY A 616 -25.68 22.10 20.60
C GLY A 616 -26.55 20.90 20.93
N LYS A 617 -26.40 19.78 20.19
CA LYS A 617 -27.23 18.59 20.38
C LYS A 617 -26.73 17.70 21.54
N PHE A 618 -25.44 17.76 21.91
CA PHE A 618 -24.81 16.91 22.94
C PHE A 618 -23.66 17.58 23.72
N GLN A 619 -23.36 17.04 24.92
CA GLN A 619 -22.11 17.23 25.67
C GLN A 619 -21.38 15.89 25.85
N ARG A 620 -20.05 15.87 25.69
CA ARG A 620 -19.22 14.66 25.78
C ARG A 620 -18.92 14.29 27.24
N PRO A 621 -19.13 13.04 27.70
CA PRO A 621 -18.52 12.56 28.93
C PRO A 621 -17.04 12.21 28.67
N PRO A 622 -16.11 12.52 29.59
CA PRO A 622 -14.70 12.15 29.44
C PRO A 622 -14.54 10.62 29.42
N LEU A 623 -13.73 10.11 28.49
CA LEU A 623 -13.32 8.70 28.51
C LEU A 623 -12.44 8.46 29.74
N SER A 624 -12.74 7.39 30.49
CA SER A 624 -11.95 6.99 31.64
C SER A 624 -10.55 6.55 31.19
N PRO A 625 -9.47 6.98 31.87
CA PRO A 625 -8.13 6.47 31.59
C PRO A 625 -8.09 4.98 31.96
N GLY A 626 -7.91 4.12 30.97
CA GLY A 626 -7.66 2.69 31.11
C GLY A 626 -6.22 2.36 30.81
#